data_AF-A0A8C9SD24-F1
#
_entry.id   AF-A0A8C9SD24-F1
#
_cell.length_a   1.000
_cell.length_b   1.000
_cell.length_c   1.000
_cell.angle_alpha   90.00
_cell.angle_beta   90.00
_cell.angle_gamma   90.00
#
_symmetry.space_group_name_H-M   'P 1'
#
loop_
_entity.id
_entity.type
_entity.pdbx_description
1 polymer ?
#
loop_
_entity_poly.entity_id
_entity_poly.type
_entity_poly.pdbx_seq_one_letter_code
_entity_poly.pdbx_strand_id
1 'polypeptide(L)'
;MEGNHCVTAYAERVNGLIPEGGGKECVNGNAALKSLPIWSLKQNGLLQSLAAGGEKQKTEEESAEVRQAREEWEALESIQPVLPEDLTPTPLISFNEALQHFQTTDLSEVLKNIQPTLHRTGWAAITHFLFGPPRLHRELTEERNLVFAIAQCPLDNSQKVHIRVLQTIYKRLTGSRVDCPRYGPHWETVGFQGTDPATDLRGTGFLGLMHTLYLVMDPETLPLARDIYKLSQHPTQNFPFIVMSINITRIALHALREEVLTKECNRRQQVVGVLNEFYVAAFLQLFLVWKTQQKTISDSGFVLKEVETFAKKNPKQILKRLEGFLKERRTVSGAAVSPESPSHHTSPEEGRLSLGHSGTRGKEMNFTGVCELPPEMEGEARLI
;
A
#
# COMPACT_ATOMS: atom_id res chain seq x y z
N MET A 1 4.97 64.93 19.13
CA MET A 1 3.71 64.95 18.34
C MET A 1 3.51 63.52 17.86
N GLU A 2 2.90 62.70 18.71
CA GLU A 2 1.50 62.18 18.59
C GLU A 2 1.42 61.01 17.61
N GLY A 3 0.88 59.81 17.90
CA GLY A 3 0.20 59.20 19.05
C GLY A 3 0.21 57.65 18.87
N ASN A 4 0.27 56.86 19.95
CA ASN A 4 -0.84 56.14 20.61
C ASN A 4 -1.60 55.13 19.70
N HIS A 5 -1.81 53.85 20.03
CA HIS A 5 -2.23 53.27 21.32
C HIS A 5 -1.84 51.79 21.50
N CYS A 6 -1.40 51.47 22.71
CA CYS A 6 -1.52 50.14 23.34
C CYS A 6 -2.33 50.38 24.64
N VAL A 7 -3.36 49.56 24.91
CA VAL A 7 -4.12 49.64 26.17
C VAL A 7 -4.18 48.26 26.80
N THR A 8 -3.45 48.11 27.90
CA THR A 8 -3.68 47.16 28.98
C THR A 8 -4.39 47.92 30.11
N ALA A 9 -5.36 47.28 30.77
CA ALA A 9 -5.89 47.75 32.04
C ALA A 9 -6.13 46.56 32.99
N TYR A 10 -5.63 46.70 34.21
CA TYR A 10 -5.77 45.79 35.34
C TYR A 10 -6.36 46.56 36.54
N ALA A 11 -7.21 45.85 37.28
CA ALA A 11 -7.40 45.83 38.74
C ALA A 11 -8.30 46.83 39.49
N GLU A 12 -9.02 46.22 40.46
CA GLU A 12 -9.49 46.63 41.82
C GLU A 12 -11.02 46.50 41.96
N ARG A 13 -11.64 45.51 42.63
CA ARG A 13 -11.54 44.84 43.95
C ARG A 13 -12.07 45.70 45.12
N VAL A 14 -13.10 45.18 45.84
CA VAL A 14 -13.23 45.02 47.32
C VAL A 14 -14.63 45.33 47.92
N ASN A 15 -15.15 44.34 48.68
CA ASN A 15 -16.14 44.30 49.80
C ASN A 15 -17.60 44.77 49.58
N GLY A 16 -18.65 44.16 50.12
CA GLY A 16 -18.85 43.08 51.09
C GLY A 16 -20.18 43.29 51.85
N LEU A 17 -20.84 42.19 52.28
CA LEU A 17 -21.87 42.01 53.33
C LEU A 17 -23.21 41.35 52.92
N ILE A 18 -23.52 40.30 53.70
CA ILE A 18 -24.62 39.31 53.74
C ILE A 18 -25.63 39.75 54.84
N PRO A 19 -26.96 39.44 54.79
CA PRO A 19 -27.55 38.26 55.49
C PRO A 19 -28.69 37.56 54.71
N GLU A 20 -28.64 36.23 54.61
CA GLU A 20 -29.46 35.23 55.34
C GLU A 20 -30.86 34.97 54.73
N GLY A 21 -31.34 33.74 54.59
CA GLY A 21 -30.79 32.46 55.01
C GLY A 21 -31.69 31.26 54.68
N GLY A 22 -31.14 30.07 54.99
CA GLY A 22 -31.83 28.80 55.23
C GLY A 22 -32.12 27.95 53.99
N GLY A 23 -31.66 26.70 53.84
CA GLY A 23 -30.77 25.88 54.63
C GLY A 23 -30.93 24.40 54.25
N LYS A 24 -29.79 23.68 54.14
CA LYS A 24 -29.59 22.21 54.13
C LYS A 24 -30.20 21.45 52.92
N GLU A 25 -29.54 20.50 52.26
CA GLU A 25 -28.46 19.59 52.61
C GLU A 25 -27.78 19.06 51.32
N CYS A 26 -26.47 18.84 51.37
CA CYS A 26 -25.64 18.31 50.27
C CYS A 26 -25.84 16.81 50.06
N VAL A 27 -25.78 16.32 48.80
CA VAL A 27 -25.00 15.12 48.46
C VAL A 27 -24.38 15.24 47.06
N ASN A 28 -23.09 14.92 47.03
CA ASN A 28 -22.16 14.89 45.92
C ASN A 28 -22.55 13.82 44.85
N GLY A 29 -22.39 14.13 43.56
CA GLY A 29 -22.75 13.20 42.48
C GLY A 29 -21.90 13.41 41.23
N ASN A 30 -20.64 12.98 41.27
CA ASN A 30 -19.79 12.87 40.09
C ASN A 30 -19.98 11.45 39.50
N ALA A 31 -20.62 11.30 38.34
CA ALA A 31 -20.56 10.06 37.57
C ALA A 31 -20.82 10.32 36.07
N ALA A 32 -19.83 9.94 35.27
CA ALA A 32 -19.79 10.05 33.82
C ALA A 32 -21.01 9.43 33.13
N LEU A 33 -21.62 10.18 32.21
CA LEU A 33 -22.60 9.67 31.25
C LEU A 33 -21.93 8.68 30.29
N LYS A 34 -21.92 7.40 30.65
CA LYS A 34 -21.66 6.32 29.71
C LYS A 34 -22.92 6.11 28.87
N SER A 35 -22.84 6.37 27.58
CA SER A 35 -23.89 6.01 26.61
C SER A 35 -24.09 4.50 26.63
N LEU A 36 -25.29 4.05 26.99
CA LEU A 36 -25.65 2.63 26.97
C LEU A 36 -25.96 2.18 25.53
N PRO A 37 -25.55 0.97 25.11
CA PRO A 37 -25.98 0.38 23.85
C PRO A 37 -27.51 0.20 23.83
N ILE A 38 -28.12 0.42 22.66
CA ILE A 38 -29.59 0.37 22.45
C ILE A 38 -30.18 -0.98 22.92
N TRP A 39 -29.41 -2.07 22.88
CA TRP A 39 -29.83 -3.39 23.35
C TRP A 39 -30.20 -3.41 24.86
N SER A 40 -29.54 -2.61 25.69
CA SER A 40 -29.84 -2.50 27.13
C SER A 40 -31.20 -1.85 27.42
N LEU A 41 -31.75 -1.10 26.46
CA LEU A 41 -33.10 -0.50 26.58
C LEU A 41 -34.21 -1.50 26.25
N LYS A 42 -33.89 -2.59 25.53
CA LYS A 42 -34.83 -3.65 25.13
C LYS A 42 -35.12 -4.63 26.27
N GLN A 43 -34.15 -4.91 27.14
CA GLN A 43 -34.32 -5.83 28.28
C GLN A 43 -35.09 -5.23 29.47
N ASN A 44 -35.07 -3.90 29.62
CA ASN A 44 -35.67 -3.23 30.78
C ASN A 44 -37.10 -2.73 30.54
N GLY A 45 -37.74 -3.05 29.41
CA GLY A 45 -39.09 -2.60 29.09
C GLY A 45 -39.26 -1.08 28.93
N LEU A 46 -38.17 -0.30 29.03
CA LEU A 46 -38.18 1.16 29.02
C LEU A 46 -38.59 1.74 27.66
N LEU A 47 -38.34 1.01 26.56
CA LEU A 47 -38.83 1.38 25.23
C LEU A 47 -40.36 1.30 25.12
N GLN A 48 -41.01 0.38 25.84
CA GLN A 48 -42.46 0.28 25.86
C GLN A 48 -43.10 1.39 26.72
N SER A 49 -42.42 1.86 27.77
CA SER A 49 -42.92 3.01 28.55
C SER A 49 -42.72 4.35 27.84
N LEU A 50 -41.75 4.46 26.93
CA LEU A 50 -41.57 5.64 26.07
C LEU A 50 -42.51 5.66 24.87
N ALA A 51 -42.95 4.50 24.38
CA ALA A 51 -43.95 4.37 23.32
C ALA A 51 -45.39 4.55 23.83
N ALA A 52 -45.65 4.26 25.10
CA ALA A 52 -46.93 4.51 25.76
C ALA A 52 -47.05 5.99 26.17
N GLY A 53 -47.16 6.88 25.17
CA GLY A 53 -47.56 8.27 25.38
C GLY A 53 -48.93 8.33 26.07
N GLY A 54 -49.03 9.15 27.11
CA GLY A 54 -50.24 9.30 27.91
C GLY A 54 -51.47 9.66 27.08
N GLU A 55 -52.58 9.04 27.42
CA GLU A 55 -53.89 9.22 26.78
C GLU A 55 -54.29 10.70 26.71
N LYS A 56 -54.25 11.25 25.51
CA LYS A 56 -55.17 12.29 25.06
C LYS A 56 -55.74 11.85 23.72
N GLN A 57 -57.02 11.49 23.73
CA GLN A 57 -57.80 11.26 22.53
C GLN A 57 -57.72 12.48 21.61
N LYS A 58 -56.98 12.33 20.53
CA LYS A 58 -57.14 13.09 19.30
C LYS A 58 -57.11 12.06 18.18
N THR A 59 -58.15 12.02 17.37
CA THR A 59 -58.27 11.16 16.21
C THR A 59 -57.08 11.43 15.29
N GLU A 60 -56.09 10.54 15.32
CA GLU A 60 -54.91 10.60 14.46
C GLU A 60 -55.30 9.97 13.12
N GLU A 61 -55.64 10.81 12.14
CA GLU A 61 -55.50 10.40 10.76
C GLU A 61 -54.01 10.16 10.51
N GLU A 62 -53.63 8.90 10.28
CA GLU A 62 -52.30 8.55 9.78
C GLU A 62 -51.99 9.41 8.55
N SER A 63 -50.98 10.27 8.66
CA SER A 63 -50.53 11.09 7.53
C SER A 63 -50.08 10.19 6.37
N ALA A 64 -50.40 10.58 5.14
CA ALA A 64 -50.07 9.82 3.94
C ALA A 64 -48.58 9.49 3.82
N GLU A 65 -47.71 10.34 4.37
CA GLU A 65 -46.25 10.13 4.42
C GLU A 65 -45.84 8.92 5.26
N VAL A 66 -46.52 8.67 6.38
CA VAL A 66 -46.23 7.52 7.26
C VAL A 66 -46.70 6.21 6.61
N ARG A 67 -47.82 6.26 5.88
CA ARG A 67 -48.32 5.11 5.13
C ARG A 67 -47.39 4.77 3.97
N GLN A 68 -46.94 5.78 3.22
CA GLN A 68 -45.97 5.60 2.15
C GLN A 68 -44.63 5.05 2.67
N ALA A 69 -44.11 5.58 3.78
CA ALA A 69 -42.86 5.09 4.38
C ALA A 69 -42.98 3.61 4.83
N ARG A 70 -44.16 3.20 5.31
CA ARG A 70 -44.42 1.80 5.67
C ARG A 70 -44.51 0.90 4.43
N GLU A 71 -45.19 1.36 3.38
CA GLU A 71 -45.28 0.63 2.11
C GLU A 71 -43.91 0.49 1.43
N GLU A 72 -43.08 1.53 1.46
CA GLU A 72 -41.69 1.49 0.99
C GLU A 72 -40.84 0.52 1.82
N TRP A 73 -41.04 0.46 3.15
CA TRP A 73 -40.33 -0.46 4.03
C TRP A 73 -40.74 -1.92 3.81
N GLU A 74 -42.05 -2.19 3.67
CA GLU A 74 -42.58 -3.53 3.42
C GLU A 74 -42.22 -4.04 2.00
N ALA A 75 -42.09 -3.14 1.02
CA ALA A 75 -41.59 -3.47 -0.32
C ALA A 75 -40.11 -3.88 -0.32
N LEU A 76 -39.29 -3.40 0.63
CA LEU A 76 -37.90 -3.82 0.79
C LEU A 76 -37.78 -5.23 1.42
N GLU A 77 -38.76 -5.65 2.22
CA GLU A 77 -38.83 -7.00 2.78
C GLU A 77 -39.31 -8.06 1.75
N SER A 78 -39.97 -7.65 0.66
CA SER A 78 -40.39 -8.55 -0.42
C SER A 78 -39.30 -8.82 -1.47
N ILE A 79 -38.13 -8.21 -1.34
CA ILE A 79 -36.97 -8.55 -2.17
C ILE A 79 -36.46 -9.89 -1.63
N GLN A 80 -36.91 -10.99 -2.25
CA GLN A 80 -36.28 -12.28 -2.04
C GLN A 80 -34.76 -12.12 -2.19
N PRO A 81 -33.94 -12.63 -1.27
CA PRO A 81 -32.51 -12.70 -1.50
C PRO A 81 -32.32 -13.55 -2.76
N VAL A 82 -31.89 -12.90 -3.85
CA VAL A 82 -31.50 -13.60 -5.07
C VAL A 82 -30.54 -14.69 -4.65
N LEU A 83 -30.96 -15.95 -4.83
CA LEU A 83 -30.17 -17.12 -4.51
C LEU A 83 -28.87 -17.00 -5.32
N PRO A 84 -27.70 -17.00 -4.68
CA PRO A 84 -26.46 -16.64 -5.35
C PRO A 84 -25.91 -17.89 -6.06
N GLU A 85 -26.56 -18.30 -7.14
CA GLU A 85 -26.16 -19.46 -7.96
C GLU A 85 -24.95 -19.16 -8.87
N ASP A 86 -24.42 -17.93 -8.87
CA ASP A 86 -23.23 -17.50 -9.61
C ASP A 86 -21.95 -17.36 -8.75
N LEU A 87 -21.92 -17.88 -7.51
CA LEU A 87 -20.80 -17.67 -6.56
C LEU A 87 -19.49 -18.43 -6.86
N THR A 88 -19.21 -18.82 -8.10
CA THR A 88 -17.85 -19.26 -8.42
C THR A 88 -16.97 -18.02 -8.52
N PRO A 89 -16.02 -17.79 -7.58
CA PRO A 89 -15.22 -16.59 -7.62
C PRO A 89 -14.39 -16.57 -8.90
N THR A 90 -14.32 -15.43 -9.57
CA THR A 90 -13.54 -15.29 -10.80
C THR A 90 -12.09 -15.75 -10.55
N PRO A 91 -11.54 -16.65 -11.40
CA PRO A 91 -10.18 -17.15 -11.22
C PRO A 91 -9.17 -16.01 -11.27
N LEU A 92 -8.09 -16.15 -10.50
CA LEU A 92 -7.00 -15.18 -10.51
C LEU A 92 -6.33 -15.13 -11.88
N ILE A 93 -5.93 -13.94 -12.31
CA ILE A 93 -5.17 -13.75 -13.55
C ILE A 93 -3.66 -13.73 -13.28
N SER A 94 -2.88 -14.42 -14.10
CA SER A 94 -1.43 -14.33 -14.04
C SER A 94 -0.91 -13.05 -14.70
N PHE A 95 0.30 -12.61 -14.35
CA PHE A 95 0.94 -11.49 -15.03
C PHE A 95 1.08 -11.73 -16.55
N ASN A 96 1.49 -12.94 -16.96
CA ASN A 96 1.69 -13.27 -18.37
C ASN A 96 0.38 -13.28 -19.16
N GLU A 97 -0.72 -13.74 -18.56
CA GLU A 97 -2.05 -13.70 -19.18
C GLU A 97 -2.52 -12.24 -19.37
N ALA A 98 -2.29 -11.39 -18.37
CA ALA A 98 -2.60 -9.96 -18.48
C ALA A 98 -1.71 -9.27 -19.54
N LEU A 99 -0.42 -9.62 -19.62
CA LEU A 99 0.50 -9.08 -20.61
C LEU A 99 0.11 -9.52 -22.03
N GLN A 100 -0.28 -10.79 -22.19
CA GLN A 100 -0.73 -11.34 -23.46
C GLN A 100 -1.93 -10.58 -24.01
N HIS A 101 -2.87 -10.16 -23.16
CA HIS A 101 -3.99 -9.31 -23.58
C HIS A 101 -3.51 -8.03 -24.26
N PHE A 102 -2.52 -7.33 -23.71
CA PHE A 102 -1.97 -6.12 -24.33
C PHE A 102 -1.10 -6.40 -25.56
N GLN A 103 -0.48 -7.58 -25.65
CA GLN A 103 0.28 -8.00 -26.83
C GLN A 103 -0.64 -8.31 -28.02
N THR A 104 -1.87 -8.75 -27.78
CA THR A 104 -2.83 -9.10 -28.85
C THR A 104 -3.87 -8.02 -29.12
N THR A 105 -4.01 -7.03 -28.24
CA THR A 105 -4.90 -5.88 -28.45
C THR A 105 -4.31 -4.91 -29.46
N ASP A 106 -5.14 -4.36 -30.34
CA ASP A 106 -4.71 -3.29 -31.24
C ASP A 106 -4.44 -2.00 -30.46
N LEU A 107 -3.16 -1.69 -30.27
CA LEU A 107 -2.67 -0.48 -29.61
C LEU A 107 -2.10 0.54 -30.60
N SER A 108 -2.39 0.42 -31.89
CA SER A 108 -1.79 1.24 -32.95
C SER A 108 -1.96 2.75 -32.73
N GLU A 109 -3.16 3.19 -32.31
CA GLU A 109 -3.41 4.61 -32.02
C GLU A 109 -2.67 5.09 -30.77
N VAL A 110 -2.52 4.23 -29.76
CA VAL A 110 -1.77 4.56 -28.54
C VAL A 110 -0.28 4.67 -28.86
N LEU A 111 0.25 3.73 -29.66
CA LEU A 111 1.65 3.67 -30.08
C LEU A 111 2.10 4.90 -30.88
N LYS A 112 1.21 5.62 -31.56
CA LYS A 112 1.56 6.88 -32.24
C LYS A 112 1.88 8.02 -31.27
N ASN A 113 1.31 7.97 -30.06
CA ASN A 113 1.33 9.06 -29.10
C ASN A 113 2.31 8.83 -27.94
N ILE A 114 2.99 7.68 -27.88
CA ILE A 114 3.97 7.42 -26.82
C ILE A 114 5.22 8.28 -27.00
N GLN A 115 5.87 8.59 -25.87
CA GLN A 115 7.19 9.20 -25.82
C GLN A 115 8.14 8.25 -25.06
N PRO A 116 8.80 7.32 -25.78
CA PRO A 116 9.59 6.26 -25.15
C PRO A 116 10.94 6.71 -24.64
N THR A 117 11.47 7.81 -25.16
CA THR A 117 12.75 8.38 -24.77
C THR A 117 12.61 9.87 -24.53
N LEU A 118 13.44 10.43 -23.65
CA LEU A 118 13.51 11.88 -23.49
C LEU A 118 14.21 12.51 -24.69
N HIS A 119 13.54 13.48 -25.31
CA HIS A 119 14.17 14.32 -26.32
C HIS A 119 15.18 15.25 -25.64
N ARG A 120 16.45 15.20 -26.07
CA ARG A 120 17.54 16.03 -25.55
C ARG A 120 17.95 17.03 -26.62
N THR A 121 18.14 18.28 -26.24
CA THR A 121 18.53 19.37 -27.14
C THR A 121 19.84 20.04 -26.69
N GLY A 122 20.51 20.73 -27.61
CA GLY A 122 21.74 21.49 -27.33
C GLY A 122 22.87 20.65 -26.75
N TRP A 123 23.58 21.20 -25.77
CA TRP A 123 24.73 20.55 -25.11
C TRP A 123 24.39 19.21 -24.47
N ALA A 124 23.17 19.04 -23.94
CA ALA A 124 22.73 17.76 -23.36
C ALA A 124 22.64 16.64 -24.40
N ALA A 125 22.37 16.96 -25.68
CA ALA A 125 22.38 15.98 -26.75
C ALA A 125 23.82 15.54 -27.08
N ILE A 126 24.77 16.48 -27.09
CA ILE A 126 26.19 16.21 -27.37
C ILE A 126 26.81 15.37 -26.25
N THR A 127 26.58 15.74 -24.98
CA THR A 127 27.09 14.97 -23.84
C THR A 127 26.50 13.56 -23.79
N HIS A 128 25.20 13.42 -24.09
CA HIS A 128 24.57 12.10 -24.19
C HIS A 128 25.11 11.28 -25.36
N PHE A 129 25.43 11.89 -26.50
CA PHE A 129 26.01 11.17 -27.61
C PHE A 129 27.40 10.60 -27.29
N LEU A 130 28.23 11.36 -26.57
CA LEU A 130 29.61 10.97 -26.24
C LEU A 130 29.72 10.09 -24.99
N PHE A 131 28.90 10.34 -23.97
CA PHE A 131 29.00 9.71 -22.64
C PHE A 131 27.70 9.07 -22.15
N GLY A 132 26.66 9.04 -22.99
CA GLY A 132 25.38 8.43 -22.64
C GLY A 132 25.41 6.90 -22.62
N PRO A 133 24.33 6.28 -22.12
CA PRO A 133 24.18 4.83 -22.13
C PRO A 133 24.21 4.28 -23.58
N PRO A 134 24.54 2.98 -23.75
CA PRO A 134 24.42 2.35 -25.06
C PRO A 134 22.98 2.45 -25.57
N ARG A 135 22.78 2.42 -26.89
CA ARG A 135 21.44 2.37 -27.48
C ARG A 135 20.76 1.04 -27.15
N LEU A 136 19.45 1.08 -26.98
CA LEU A 136 18.65 -0.14 -26.82
C LEU A 136 18.72 -0.94 -28.12
N HIS A 137 18.89 -2.25 -28.01
CA HIS A 137 18.88 -3.13 -29.16
C HIS A 137 17.55 -3.08 -29.93
N ARG A 138 17.59 -3.30 -31.25
CA ARG A 138 16.42 -3.11 -32.12
C ARG A 138 15.30 -4.08 -31.76
N GLU A 139 15.64 -5.32 -31.46
CA GLU A 139 14.74 -6.39 -31.03
C GLU A 139 13.96 -6.08 -29.73
N LEU A 140 14.47 -5.16 -28.91
CA LEU A 140 13.84 -4.77 -27.64
C LEU A 140 12.92 -3.53 -27.80
N THR A 141 12.87 -2.92 -28.98
CA THR A 141 12.15 -1.67 -29.21
C THR A 141 10.64 -1.86 -29.11
N GLU A 142 10.11 -2.95 -29.65
CA GLU A 142 8.67 -3.27 -29.60
C GLU A 142 8.23 -3.49 -28.16
N GLU A 143 9.00 -4.25 -27.39
CA GLU A 143 8.72 -4.53 -25.98
C GLU A 143 8.76 -3.25 -25.13
N ARG A 144 9.73 -2.36 -25.36
CA ARG A 144 9.76 -1.03 -24.72
C ARG A 144 8.53 -0.20 -25.09
N ASN A 145 8.17 -0.17 -26.37
CA ASN A 145 7.04 0.64 -26.84
C ASN A 145 5.72 0.10 -26.28
N LEU A 146 5.57 -1.22 -26.15
CA LEU A 146 4.43 -1.85 -25.49
C LEU A 146 4.29 -1.40 -24.04
N VAL A 147 5.38 -1.36 -23.26
CA VAL A 147 5.36 -0.82 -21.88
C VAL A 147 4.78 0.59 -21.85
N PHE A 148 5.26 1.49 -22.72
CA PHE A 148 4.74 2.85 -22.77
C PHE A 148 3.29 2.93 -23.28
N ALA A 149 2.87 2.01 -24.16
CA ALA A 149 1.49 1.93 -24.60
C ALA A 149 0.55 1.48 -23.47
N ILE A 150 0.92 0.44 -22.71
CA ILE A 150 0.19 -0.01 -21.52
C ILE A 150 0.08 1.14 -20.50
N ALA A 151 1.15 1.95 -20.36
CA ALA A 151 1.16 3.10 -19.48
C ALA A 151 0.24 4.25 -19.91
N GLN A 152 -0.24 4.25 -21.17
CA GLN A 152 -1.23 5.19 -21.68
C GLN A 152 -2.64 4.60 -21.73
N CYS A 153 -2.81 3.30 -21.47
CA CYS A 153 -4.11 2.66 -21.45
C CYS A 153 -4.85 2.99 -20.15
N PRO A 154 -6.08 3.54 -20.19
CA PRO A 154 -6.90 3.70 -19.00
C PRO A 154 -7.48 2.36 -18.53
N LEU A 155 -7.96 2.33 -17.29
CA LEU A 155 -8.77 1.22 -16.79
C LEU A 155 -10.14 1.23 -17.49
N ASP A 156 -10.29 0.36 -18.48
CA ASP A 156 -11.52 0.18 -19.26
C ASP A 156 -12.43 -0.92 -18.68
N ASN A 157 -13.68 -0.57 -18.37
CA ASN A 157 -14.69 -1.49 -17.82
C ASN A 157 -15.24 -2.48 -18.84
N SER A 158 -15.14 -2.18 -20.14
CA SER A 158 -15.57 -3.10 -21.20
C SER A 158 -14.65 -4.32 -21.31
N GLN A 159 -13.41 -4.19 -20.83
CA GLN A 159 -12.40 -5.23 -20.86
C GLN A 159 -12.45 -6.10 -19.60
N LYS A 160 -12.92 -7.34 -19.73
CA LYS A 160 -12.99 -8.30 -18.62
C LYS A 160 -11.62 -8.56 -17.97
N VAL A 161 -10.56 -8.57 -18.78
CA VAL A 161 -9.18 -8.72 -18.29
C VAL A 161 -8.82 -7.63 -17.30
N HIS A 162 -9.20 -6.38 -17.59
CA HIS A 162 -8.88 -5.25 -16.73
C HIS A 162 -9.51 -5.37 -15.35
N ILE A 163 -10.80 -5.72 -15.29
CA ILE A 163 -11.53 -5.91 -14.04
C ILE A 163 -10.94 -7.09 -13.25
N ARG A 164 -10.60 -8.18 -13.94
CA ARG A 164 -10.01 -9.37 -13.31
C ARG A 164 -8.61 -9.10 -12.73
N VAL A 165 -7.79 -8.26 -13.37
CA VAL A 165 -6.51 -7.79 -12.80
C VAL A 165 -6.73 -7.05 -11.50
N LEU A 166 -7.66 -6.09 -11.50
CA LEU A 166 -7.96 -5.27 -10.33
C LEU A 166 -8.49 -6.13 -9.15
N GLN A 167 -9.43 -7.03 -9.42
CA GLN A 167 -9.95 -7.98 -8.43
C GLN A 167 -8.87 -8.96 -7.94
N THR A 168 -7.98 -9.42 -8.83
CA THR A 168 -6.86 -10.29 -8.44
C THR A 168 -5.95 -9.57 -7.45
N ILE A 169 -5.56 -8.33 -7.71
CA ILE A 169 -4.74 -7.53 -6.78
C ILE A 169 -5.44 -7.43 -5.42
N TYR A 170 -6.73 -7.10 -5.40
CA TYR A 170 -7.51 -7.01 -4.16
C TYR A 170 -7.48 -8.33 -3.37
N LYS A 171 -7.81 -9.45 -4.02
CA LYS A 171 -7.81 -10.78 -3.39
C LYS A 171 -6.43 -11.16 -2.84
N ARG A 172 -5.36 -10.83 -3.56
CA ARG A 172 -3.99 -11.16 -3.17
C ARG A 172 -3.48 -10.35 -1.97
N LEU A 173 -3.88 -9.09 -1.86
CA LEU A 173 -3.51 -8.23 -0.73
C LEU A 173 -4.37 -8.52 0.51
N THR A 174 -5.68 -8.66 0.34
CA THR A 174 -6.63 -8.79 1.46
C THR A 174 -6.86 -10.22 1.91
N GLY A 175 -6.58 -11.21 1.06
CA GLY A 175 -6.96 -12.60 1.29
C GLY A 175 -8.45 -12.87 1.02
N SER A 176 -9.20 -11.89 0.51
CA SER A 176 -10.60 -12.09 0.10
C SER A 176 -10.72 -13.23 -0.91
N ARG A 177 -11.74 -14.06 -0.74
CA ARG A 177 -12.10 -15.14 -1.68
C ARG A 177 -13.24 -14.77 -2.61
N VAL A 178 -13.94 -13.68 -2.33
CA VAL A 178 -15.08 -13.21 -3.11
C VAL A 178 -14.66 -12.11 -4.06
N ASP A 179 -15.38 -12.01 -5.18
CA ASP A 179 -15.24 -10.88 -6.10
C ASP A 179 -15.77 -9.60 -5.44
N CYS A 180 -15.08 -8.50 -5.72
CA CYS A 180 -15.52 -7.17 -5.31
C CYS A 180 -16.05 -6.40 -6.53
N PRO A 181 -17.07 -5.54 -6.36
CA PRO A 181 -17.58 -4.70 -7.44
C PRO A 181 -16.52 -3.74 -7.99
N ARG A 182 -16.66 -3.30 -9.25
CA ARG A 182 -15.74 -2.33 -9.87
C ARG A 182 -15.63 -1.01 -9.09
N TYR A 183 -16.69 -0.59 -8.42
CA TYR A 183 -16.76 0.65 -7.66
C TYR A 183 -17.12 0.35 -6.20
N GLY A 184 -16.55 1.12 -5.27
CA GLY A 184 -16.94 1.07 -3.86
C GLY A 184 -15.80 1.38 -2.87
N PRO A 185 -16.14 1.57 -1.59
CA PRO A 185 -15.18 1.99 -0.56
C PRO A 185 -14.13 0.93 -0.22
N HIS A 186 -14.33 -0.33 -0.63
CA HIS A 186 -13.35 -1.39 -0.42
C HIS A 186 -12.00 -1.09 -1.11
N TRP A 187 -11.96 -0.27 -2.16
CA TRP A 187 -10.71 0.14 -2.81
C TRP A 187 -9.80 0.99 -1.90
N GLU A 188 -10.38 1.77 -0.99
CA GLU A 188 -9.61 2.54 -0.01
C GLU A 188 -8.87 1.62 0.97
N THR A 189 -9.40 0.43 1.24
CA THR A 189 -8.75 -0.54 2.15
C THR A 189 -7.39 -1.02 1.65
N VAL A 190 -7.21 -1.08 0.32
CA VAL A 190 -5.92 -1.40 -0.30
C VAL A 190 -5.12 -0.15 -0.67
N GLY A 191 -5.63 1.04 -0.38
CA GLY A 191 -4.92 2.31 -0.54
C GLY A 191 -5.08 2.96 -1.92
N PHE A 192 -6.24 2.84 -2.57
CA PHE A 192 -6.69 3.82 -3.57
C PHE A 192 -7.22 5.09 -2.88
N GLN A 193 -7.29 6.23 -3.57
CA GLN A 193 -7.74 7.51 -2.98
C GLN A 193 -9.26 7.64 -2.82
N GLY A 194 -10.04 6.74 -3.42
CA GLY A 194 -11.48 6.74 -3.31
C GLY A 194 -12.12 5.49 -3.90
N THR A 195 -13.42 5.58 -4.19
CA THR A 195 -14.23 4.43 -4.61
C THR A 195 -14.02 4.00 -6.06
N ASP A 196 -13.26 4.78 -6.85
CA ASP A 196 -12.94 4.49 -8.24
C ASP A 196 -11.42 4.45 -8.51
N PRO A 197 -10.84 3.24 -8.58
CA PRO A 197 -9.44 3.00 -8.98
C PRO A 197 -8.97 3.69 -10.26
N ALA A 198 -9.84 3.98 -11.24
CA ALA A 198 -9.41 4.63 -12.48
C ALA A 198 -8.87 6.04 -12.24
N THR A 199 -9.31 6.71 -11.17
CA THR A 199 -8.91 8.09 -10.86
C THR A 199 -7.45 8.20 -10.45
N ASP A 200 -6.90 7.18 -9.80
CA ASP A 200 -5.49 7.13 -9.36
C ASP A 200 -4.51 6.80 -10.50
N LEU A 201 -4.99 6.13 -11.55
CA LEU A 201 -4.13 5.55 -12.60
C LEU A 201 -3.73 6.55 -13.70
N ARG A 202 -4.18 7.81 -13.64
CA ARG A 202 -3.99 8.80 -14.73
C ARG A 202 -2.54 8.96 -15.20
N GLY A 203 -1.57 8.87 -14.29
CA GLY A 203 -0.18 9.17 -14.63
C GLY A 203 0.70 7.97 -14.97
N THR A 204 0.20 6.75 -14.80
CA THR A 204 0.90 5.50 -15.15
C THR A 204 0.05 4.56 -16.00
N GLY A 205 -1.20 4.91 -16.26
CA GLY A 205 -2.19 4.07 -16.91
C GLY A 205 -2.30 2.69 -16.25
N PHE A 206 -2.63 1.72 -17.08
CA PHE A 206 -2.80 0.33 -16.68
C PHE A 206 -1.49 -0.33 -16.22
N LEU A 207 -0.32 0.24 -16.55
CA LEU A 207 0.96 -0.28 -16.11
C LEU A 207 1.10 -0.28 -14.58
N GLY A 208 0.48 0.67 -13.88
CA GLY A 208 0.44 0.69 -12.42
C GLY A 208 -0.21 -0.57 -11.82
N LEU A 209 -1.26 -1.07 -12.46
CA LEU A 209 -1.89 -2.34 -12.08
C LEU A 209 -1.03 -3.53 -12.50
N MET A 210 -0.40 -3.50 -13.68
CA MET A 210 0.48 -4.58 -14.16
C MET A 210 1.67 -4.83 -13.23
N HIS A 211 2.36 -3.78 -12.79
CA HIS A 211 3.45 -3.90 -11.82
C HIS A 211 2.97 -4.43 -10.47
N THR A 212 1.82 -3.94 -9.99
CA THR A 212 1.24 -4.45 -8.74
C THR A 212 0.88 -5.93 -8.87
N LEU A 213 0.27 -6.32 -9.98
CA LEU A 213 -0.08 -7.70 -10.30
C LEU A 213 1.17 -8.59 -10.31
N TYR A 214 2.25 -8.15 -10.97
CA TYR A 214 3.54 -8.86 -10.97
C TYR A 214 4.02 -9.13 -9.54
N LEU A 215 4.05 -8.10 -8.70
CA LEU A 215 4.51 -8.18 -7.31
C LEU A 215 3.69 -9.15 -6.45
N VAL A 216 2.36 -9.24 -6.65
CA VAL A 216 1.48 -10.07 -5.81
C VAL A 216 1.21 -11.47 -6.37
N MET A 217 1.50 -11.72 -7.64
CA MET A 217 1.27 -13.02 -8.27
C MET A 217 2.51 -13.91 -8.31
N ASP A 218 3.71 -13.35 -8.34
CA ASP A 218 4.94 -14.13 -8.30
C ASP A 218 5.16 -14.69 -6.87
N PRO A 219 5.30 -16.03 -6.70
CA PRO A 219 5.58 -16.66 -5.41
C PRO A 219 6.83 -16.12 -4.71
N GLU A 220 7.83 -15.65 -5.46
CA GLU A 220 9.07 -15.13 -4.89
C GLU A 220 8.89 -13.72 -4.30
N THR A 221 8.09 -12.88 -4.95
CA THR A 221 7.88 -11.49 -4.54
C THR A 221 6.66 -11.30 -3.65
N LEU A 222 5.68 -12.19 -3.71
CA LEU A 222 4.46 -12.13 -2.88
C LEU A 222 4.75 -11.95 -1.39
N PRO A 223 5.72 -12.68 -0.77
CA PRO A 223 6.04 -12.48 0.63
C PRO A 223 6.50 -11.05 0.92
N LEU A 224 7.28 -10.42 0.02
CA LEU A 224 7.66 -9.01 0.14
C LEU A 224 6.43 -8.11 0.01
N ALA A 225 5.55 -8.37 -0.97
CA ALA A 225 4.31 -7.63 -1.14
C ALA A 225 3.46 -7.62 0.15
N ARG A 226 3.37 -8.76 0.83
CA ARG A 226 2.67 -8.91 2.11
C ARG A 226 3.33 -8.14 3.25
N ASP A 227 4.67 -8.12 3.31
CA ASP A 227 5.38 -7.33 4.32
C ASP A 227 5.15 -5.83 4.12
N ILE A 228 5.21 -5.36 2.87
CA ILE A 228 4.92 -3.98 2.50
C ILE A 228 3.47 -3.63 2.83
N TYR A 229 2.52 -4.49 2.44
CA TYR A 229 1.10 -4.28 2.73
C TYR A 229 0.83 -4.25 4.24
N LYS A 230 1.45 -5.14 5.01
CA LYS A 230 1.35 -5.11 6.48
C LYS A 230 1.89 -3.81 7.07
N LEU A 231 3.02 -3.31 6.58
CA LEU A 231 3.57 -2.02 7.00
C LEU A 231 2.66 -0.86 6.62
N SER A 232 2.05 -0.92 5.43
CA SER A 232 1.12 0.11 4.95
C SER A 232 -0.12 0.29 5.83
N GLN A 233 -0.45 -0.73 6.65
CA GLN A 233 -1.54 -0.72 7.63
C GLN A 233 -1.05 -0.47 9.07
N HIS A 234 0.23 -0.14 9.27
CA HIS A 234 0.80 0.06 10.61
C HIS A 234 0.20 1.31 11.29
N PRO A 235 -0.16 1.29 12.59
CA PRO A 235 -0.87 2.40 13.24
C PRO A 235 -0.22 3.79 13.15
N THR A 236 1.11 3.83 13.03
CA THR A 236 1.88 5.08 12.94
C THR A 236 2.67 5.26 11.64
N GLN A 237 2.89 4.18 10.90
CA GLN A 237 3.71 4.18 9.67
C GLN A 237 2.87 3.89 8.43
N ASN A 238 1.54 3.95 8.55
CA ASN A 238 0.64 3.63 7.46
C ASN A 238 0.86 4.54 6.26
N PHE A 239 0.57 4.00 5.09
CA PHE A 239 0.54 4.72 3.83
C PHE A 239 -0.40 4.00 2.85
N PRO A 240 -0.95 4.70 1.85
CA PRO A 240 -1.82 4.05 0.86
C PRO A 240 -0.99 3.15 -0.06
N PHE A 241 -1.09 1.82 0.11
CA PHE A 241 -0.26 0.84 -0.60
C PHE A 241 -0.31 1.00 -2.12
N ILE A 242 -1.52 1.05 -2.72
CA ILE A 242 -1.65 1.15 -4.18
C ILE A 242 -1.16 2.49 -4.70
N VAL A 243 -1.48 3.61 -4.05
CA VAL A 243 -0.93 4.93 -4.43
C VAL A 243 0.60 4.92 -4.36
N MET A 244 1.20 4.29 -3.36
CA MET A 244 2.65 4.16 -3.28
C MET A 244 3.21 3.30 -4.43
N SER A 245 2.57 2.17 -4.74
CA SER A 245 2.88 1.31 -5.89
C SER A 245 2.84 2.08 -7.22
N ILE A 246 1.82 2.91 -7.43
CA ILE A 246 1.69 3.77 -8.62
C ILE A 246 2.85 4.77 -8.71
N ASN A 247 3.27 5.36 -7.59
CA ASN A 247 4.44 6.24 -7.57
C ASN A 247 5.74 5.49 -7.90
N ILE A 248 5.95 4.27 -7.39
CA ILE A 248 7.10 3.45 -7.78
C ILE A 248 7.04 3.08 -9.27
N THR A 249 5.85 2.81 -9.81
CA THR A 249 5.67 2.59 -11.25
C THR A 249 6.07 3.80 -12.08
N ARG A 250 5.74 5.02 -11.61
CA ARG A 250 6.19 6.26 -12.25
C ARG A 250 7.72 6.36 -12.27
N ILE A 251 8.39 6.04 -11.16
CA ILE A 251 9.86 6.01 -11.08
C ILE A 251 10.43 5.02 -12.09
N ALA A 252 9.86 3.81 -12.21
CA ALA A 252 10.28 2.82 -13.18
C ALA A 252 10.10 3.30 -14.63
N LEU A 253 8.96 3.92 -14.95
CA LEU A 253 8.71 4.52 -16.27
C LEU A 253 9.72 5.63 -16.61
N HIS A 254 10.03 6.49 -15.64
CA HIS A 254 11.04 7.54 -15.82
C HIS A 254 12.42 6.94 -16.05
N ALA A 255 12.83 5.93 -15.26
CA ALA A 255 14.10 5.25 -15.43
C ALA A 255 14.24 4.63 -16.83
N LEU A 256 13.17 4.01 -17.36
CA LEU A 256 13.17 3.47 -18.72
C LEU A 256 13.25 4.58 -19.78
N ARG A 257 12.46 5.66 -19.62
CA ARG A 257 12.43 6.80 -20.55
C ARG A 257 13.73 7.57 -20.61
N GLU A 258 14.43 7.64 -19.49
CA GLU A 258 15.75 8.25 -19.35
C GLU A 258 16.89 7.33 -19.77
N GLU A 259 16.58 6.12 -20.26
CA GLU A 259 17.54 5.13 -20.75
C GLU A 259 18.49 4.58 -19.67
N VAL A 260 18.12 4.75 -18.40
CA VAL A 260 18.87 4.26 -17.22
C VAL A 260 19.00 2.73 -17.25
N LEU A 261 17.93 2.05 -17.70
CA LEU A 261 17.85 0.59 -17.71
C LEU A 261 18.45 -0.04 -18.97
N THR A 262 18.79 0.74 -20.00
CA THR A 262 19.14 0.23 -21.33
C THR A 262 20.28 -0.79 -21.32
N LYS A 263 21.33 -0.53 -20.54
CA LYS A 263 22.46 -1.48 -20.41
C LYS A 263 22.02 -2.83 -19.86
N GLU A 264 21.12 -2.84 -18.89
CA GLU A 264 20.62 -4.06 -18.28
C GLU A 264 19.60 -4.76 -19.17
N CYS A 265 18.72 -4.02 -19.85
CA CYS A 265 17.81 -4.57 -20.85
C CYS A 265 18.59 -5.27 -21.97
N ASN A 266 19.62 -4.63 -22.54
CA ASN A 266 20.49 -5.24 -23.55
C ASN A 266 21.22 -6.47 -22.99
N ARG A 267 21.70 -6.43 -21.75
CA ARG A 267 22.39 -7.57 -21.14
C ARG A 267 21.47 -8.78 -20.98
N ARG A 268 20.21 -8.56 -20.59
CA ARG A 268 19.23 -9.63 -20.32
C ARG A 268 18.33 -9.98 -21.50
N GLN A 269 18.42 -9.25 -22.60
CA GLN A 269 17.60 -9.41 -23.80
C GLN A 269 16.09 -9.35 -23.50
N GLN A 270 15.68 -8.46 -22.60
CA GLN A 270 14.27 -8.23 -22.25
C GLN A 270 14.09 -6.86 -21.58
N VAL A 271 12.95 -6.22 -21.80
CA VAL A 271 12.58 -4.93 -21.21
C VAL A 271 11.57 -5.10 -20.08
N VAL A 272 10.49 -5.86 -20.29
CA VAL A 272 9.41 -6.03 -19.32
C VAL A 272 9.93 -6.67 -18.03
N GLY A 273 10.71 -7.75 -18.14
CA GLY A 273 11.27 -8.40 -16.95
C GLY A 273 12.23 -7.50 -16.17
N VAL A 274 13.11 -6.76 -16.86
CA VAL A 274 14.03 -5.81 -16.21
C VAL A 274 13.26 -4.68 -15.53
N LEU A 275 12.22 -4.15 -16.17
CA LEU A 275 11.40 -3.08 -15.63
C LEU A 275 10.60 -3.54 -14.39
N ASN A 276 9.99 -4.72 -14.47
CA ASN A 276 9.25 -5.33 -13.38
C ASN A 276 10.17 -5.56 -12.15
N GLU A 277 11.35 -6.14 -12.36
CA GLU A 277 12.33 -6.32 -11.28
C GLU A 277 12.81 -4.98 -10.71
N PHE A 278 13.03 -3.97 -11.56
CA PHE A 278 13.41 -2.64 -11.11
C PHE A 278 12.31 -2.00 -10.26
N TYR A 279 11.04 -2.15 -10.64
CA TYR A 279 9.89 -1.73 -9.84
C TYR A 279 9.89 -2.43 -8.47
N VAL A 280 10.05 -3.76 -8.41
CA VAL A 280 10.10 -4.49 -7.14
C VAL A 280 11.29 -4.05 -6.29
N ALA A 281 12.45 -3.83 -6.91
CA ALA A 281 13.66 -3.40 -6.23
C ALA A 281 13.52 -1.98 -5.64
N ALA A 282 12.88 -1.07 -6.37
CA ALA A 282 12.56 0.27 -5.88
C ALA A 282 11.54 0.22 -4.73
N PHE A 283 10.53 -0.64 -4.81
CA PHE A 283 9.56 -0.80 -3.72
C PHE A 283 10.18 -1.45 -2.48
N LEU A 284 11.11 -2.40 -2.64
CA LEU A 284 11.93 -2.94 -1.56
C LEU A 284 12.76 -1.84 -0.90
N GLN A 285 13.42 -0.99 -1.68
CA GLN A 285 14.19 0.14 -1.14
C GLN A 285 13.29 1.09 -0.34
N LEU A 286 12.11 1.44 -0.87
CA LEU A 286 11.12 2.24 -0.14
C LEU A 286 10.75 1.57 1.18
N PHE A 287 10.39 0.28 1.15
CA PHE A 287 10.01 -0.48 2.33
C PHE A 287 11.10 -0.50 3.41
N LEU A 288 12.35 -0.74 3.01
CA LEU A 288 13.49 -0.78 3.93
C LEU A 288 13.72 0.59 4.56
N VAL A 289 13.75 1.66 3.76
CA VAL A 289 13.90 3.04 4.27
C VAL A 289 12.75 3.39 5.21
N TRP A 290 11.51 3.13 4.78
CA TRP A 290 10.31 3.43 5.54
C TRP A 290 10.32 2.77 6.90
N LYS A 291 10.55 1.44 6.93
CA LYS A 291 10.55 0.64 8.14
C LYS A 291 11.70 0.96 9.09
N THR A 292 12.93 1.08 8.56
CA THR A 292 14.12 1.28 9.39
C THR A 292 14.18 2.67 10.00
N GLN A 293 13.75 3.68 9.25
CA GLN A 293 13.75 5.07 9.71
C GLN A 293 12.41 5.52 10.32
N GLN A 294 11.47 4.59 10.50
CA GLN A 294 10.15 4.85 11.11
C GLN A 294 9.39 6.00 10.41
N LYS A 295 9.38 5.98 9.07
CA LYS A 295 8.75 7.04 8.27
C LYS A 295 7.24 7.03 8.41
N THR A 296 6.66 8.20 8.18
CA THR A 296 5.21 8.43 8.17
C THR A 296 4.76 8.92 6.79
N ILE A 297 3.44 9.00 6.58
CA ILE A 297 2.89 9.50 5.32
C ILE A 297 3.36 10.93 4.99
N SER A 298 3.65 11.76 5.99
CA SER A 298 4.19 13.10 5.83
C SER A 298 5.59 13.12 5.19
N ASP A 299 6.34 12.02 5.31
CA ASP A 299 7.68 11.88 4.72
C ASP A 299 7.66 11.39 3.26
N SER A 300 6.50 10.99 2.75
CA SER A 300 6.36 10.26 1.48
C SER A 300 7.04 10.94 0.30
N GLY A 301 6.88 12.26 0.14
CA GLY A 301 7.51 13.02 -0.93
C GLY A 301 9.04 12.96 -0.91
N PHE A 302 9.64 13.04 0.29
CA PHE A 302 11.09 12.94 0.46
C PHE A 302 11.59 11.52 0.21
N VAL A 303 10.91 10.51 0.76
CA VAL A 303 11.26 9.10 0.59
C VAL A 303 11.18 8.69 -0.89
N LEU A 304 10.12 9.09 -1.61
CA LEU A 304 9.98 8.80 -3.03
C LEU A 304 11.12 9.42 -3.86
N LYS A 305 11.48 10.67 -3.56
CA LYS A 305 12.60 11.35 -4.24
C LYS A 305 13.95 10.69 -3.95
N GLU A 306 14.17 10.25 -2.71
CA GLU A 306 15.37 9.51 -2.32
C GLU A 306 15.46 8.18 -3.06
N VAL A 307 14.37 7.40 -3.08
CA VAL A 307 14.28 6.12 -3.80
C VAL A 307 14.51 6.33 -5.29
N GLU A 308 13.87 7.32 -5.91
CA GLU A 308 14.07 7.64 -7.32
C GLU A 308 15.54 7.94 -7.62
N THR A 309 16.15 8.83 -6.83
CA THR A 309 17.53 9.25 -6.99
C THR A 309 18.49 8.06 -6.84
N PHE A 310 18.30 7.26 -5.79
CA PHE A 310 19.15 6.11 -5.51
C PHE A 310 19.02 5.03 -6.59
N ALA A 311 17.79 4.67 -6.96
CA ALA A 311 17.51 3.61 -7.93
C ALA A 311 18.02 3.97 -9.33
N LYS A 312 17.85 5.23 -9.76
CA LYS A 312 18.31 5.69 -11.09
C LYS A 312 19.82 5.86 -11.18
N LYS A 313 20.47 6.28 -10.09
CA LYS A 313 21.95 6.35 -10.04
C LYS A 313 22.59 4.96 -9.98
N ASN A 314 21.92 3.98 -9.36
CA ASN A 314 22.50 2.67 -9.08
C ASN A 314 21.61 1.49 -9.54
N PRO A 315 21.18 1.42 -10.81
CA PRO A 315 20.20 0.43 -11.27
C PRO A 315 20.72 -1.01 -11.13
N LYS A 316 22.01 -1.25 -11.41
CA LYS A 316 22.61 -2.58 -11.20
C LYS A 316 22.66 -2.98 -9.73
N GLN A 317 22.93 -2.02 -8.84
CA GLN A 317 23.06 -2.30 -7.42
C GLN A 317 21.70 -2.61 -6.78
N ILE A 318 20.65 -1.86 -7.12
CA ILE A 318 19.32 -2.09 -6.56
C ILE A 318 18.75 -3.45 -7.01
N LEU A 319 18.96 -3.83 -8.28
CA LEU A 319 18.61 -5.16 -8.79
C LEU A 319 19.38 -6.28 -8.06
N LYS A 320 20.69 -6.11 -7.85
CA LYS A 320 21.51 -7.07 -7.08
C LYS A 320 21.04 -7.20 -5.63
N ARG A 321 20.65 -6.10 -4.99
CA ARG A 321 20.09 -6.11 -3.62
C ARG A 321 18.79 -6.89 -3.56
N LEU A 322 17.89 -6.69 -4.53
CA LEU A 322 16.66 -7.46 -4.64
C LEU A 322 16.96 -8.96 -4.78
N GLU A 323 17.87 -9.33 -5.69
CA GLU A 323 18.26 -10.73 -5.89
C GLU A 323 18.80 -11.37 -4.59
N GLY A 324 19.65 -10.64 -3.85
CA GLY A 324 20.17 -11.08 -2.56
C GLY A 324 19.06 -11.29 -1.53
N PHE A 325 18.15 -10.32 -1.40
CA PHE A 325 17.01 -10.36 -0.48
C PHE A 325 16.10 -11.56 -0.76
N LEU A 326 15.76 -11.79 -2.04
CA LEU A 326 14.92 -12.92 -2.43
C LEU A 326 15.61 -14.27 -2.17
N LYS A 327 16.92 -14.38 -2.45
CA LYS A 327 17.70 -15.60 -2.16
C LYS A 327 17.77 -15.91 -0.66
N GLU A 328 18.06 -14.92 0.18
CA GLU A 328 18.10 -15.08 1.63
C GLU A 328 16.76 -15.61 2.15
N ARG A 329 15.65 -15.04 1.68
CA ARG A 329 14.32 -15.49 2.06
C ARG A 329 14.03 -16.93 1.66
N ARG A 330 14.49 -17.38 0.49
CA ARG A 330 14.37 -18.78 0.06
C ARG A 330 15.10 -19.72 1.02
N THR A 331 16.31 -19.35 1.48
CA THR A 331 17.06 -20.18 2.42
C THR A 331 16.36 -20.29 3.78
N VAL A 332 15.78 -19.20 4.28
CA VAL A 332 15.02 -19.20 5.54
C VAL A 332 13.75 -20.04 5.42
N SER A 333 13.01 -19.93 4.32
CA SER A 333 11.80 -20.74 4.10
C SER A 333 12.10 -22.22 3.81
N GLY A 334 13.23 -22.52 3.16
CA GLY A 334 13.67 -23.91 2.89
C GLY A 334 14.22 -24.63 4.12
N ALA A 335 14.91 -23.91 5.02
CA ALA A 335 15.42 -24.48 6.27
C ALA A 335 14.31 -24.87 7.26
N ALA A 336 13.13 -24.27 7.16
CA ALA A 336 11.97 -24.60 7.98
C ALA A 336 11.24 -25.90 7.55
N VAL A 337 11.65 -26.54 6.44
CA VAL A 337 10.95 -27.70 5.84
C VAL A 337 11.84 -28.96 5.78
N SER A 338 12.91 -29.04 6.57
CA SER A 338 13.62 -30.32 6.76
C SER A 338 12.82 -31.21 7.74
N PRO A 339 12.35 -32.40 7.34
CA PRO A 339 11.75 -33.35 8.28
C PRO A 339 12.87 -33.95 9.13
N GLU A 340 12.75 -33.86 10.44
CA GLU A 340 13.45 -34.76 11.36
C GLU A 340 13.08 -36.19 11.00
N SER A 341 14.08 -36.99 10.62
CA SER A 341 13.94 -38.43 10.47
C SER A 341 13.56 -39.05 11.83
N PRO A 342 12.55 -39.92 11.91
CA PRO A 342 12.20 -40.59 13.15
C PRO A 342 13.32 -41.58 13.53
N SER A 343 13.91 -41.37 14.70
CA SER A 343 14.77 -42.33 15.39
C SER A 343 13.98 -43.61 15.66
N HIS A 344 14.40 -44.74 15.05
CA HIS A 344 13.95 -46.05 15.45
C HIS A 344 14.59 -46.43 16.80
N HIS A 345 13.72 -46.70 17.77
CA HIS A 345 14.04 -47.33 19.03
C HIS A 345 14.43 -48.80 18.83
N THR A 346 15.59 -49.19 19.36
CA THR A 346 15.88 -50.56 19.80
C THR A 346 16.74 -50.47 21.06
N SER A 347 16.29 -51.11 22.14
CA SER A 347 17.03 -51.35 23.39
C SER A 347 17.56 -52.80 23.41
N PRO A 348 18.21 -53.27 24.49
CA PRO A 348 19.60 -52.99 24.86
C PRO A 348 20.42 -54.30 24.97
N GLU A 349 21.75 -54.26 24.83
CA GLU A 349 22.60 -55.30 25.43
C GLU A 349 24.04 -54.82 25.68
N GLU A 350 24.63 -55.39 26.73
CA GLU A 350 25.78 -54.93 27.50
C GLU A 350 27.14 -55.15 26.82
N GLY A 351 28.13 -54.30 27.13
CA GLY A 351 29.53 -54.62 26.78
C GLY A 351 30.55 -53.49 26.84
N ARG A 352 31.06 -53.18 28.04
CA ARG A 352 32.45 -52.82 28.38
C ARG A 352 33.28 -51.80 27.54
N LEU A 353 33.76 -50.81 28.31
CA LEU A 353 35.12 -50.20 28.33
C LEU A 353 35.44 -48.97 27.45
N SER A 354 35.65 -47.86 28.18
CA SER A 354 36.84 -46.98 28.14
C SER A 354 36.86 -45.66 27.34
N LEU A 355 37.04 -44.59 28.13
CA LEU A 355 37.85 -43.37 27.97
C LEU A 355 37.67 -42.43 26.75
N GLY A 356 37.41 -41.15 27.07
CA GLY A 356 37.76 -40.01 26.20
C GLY A 356 37.14 -38.68 26.65
N HIS A 357 37.92 -37.88 27.37
CA HIS A 357 37.57 -36.56 27.90
C HIS A 357 37.66 -35.44 26.83
N SER A 358 37.06 -34.28 27.19
CA SER A 358 37.19 -32.92 26.62
C SER A 358 36.25 -32.58 25.47
N GLY A 359 35.64 -31.41 25.40
CA GLY A 359 35.78 -30.20 26.21
C GLY A 359 35.07 -29.04 25.48
N THR A 360 34.31 -28.29 26.26
CA THR A 360 33.46 -27.14 25.97
C THR A 360 34.11 -26.04 25.12
N ARG A 361 33.37 -25.44 24.17
CA ARG A 361 33.45 -23.97 23.94
C ARG A 361 32.22 -23.42 23.20
N GLY A 362 31.34 -22.78 23.95
CA GLY A 362 30.37 -21.83 23.40
C GLY A 362 31.09 -20.58 22.87
N LYS A 363 30.54 -19.98 21.82
CA LYS A 363 31.01 -18.68 21.32
C LYS A 363 29.80 -17.79 21.04
N GLU A 364 29.76 -16.69 21.78
CA GLU A 364 28.83 -15.57 21.69
C GLU A 364 28.87 -14.91 20.30
N MET A 365 27.71 -14.44 19.84
CA MET A 365 27.56 -13.67 18.61
C MET A 365 27.70 -12.19 18.93
N ASN A 366 28.79 -11.56 18.47
CA ASN A 366 28.94 -10.11 18.49
C ASN A 366 28.19 -9.46 17.32
N PHE A 367 27.28 -8.56 17.67
CA PHE A 367 26.51 -7.69 16.79
C PHE A 367 27.28 -6.38 16.60
N THR A 368 27.68 -6.06 15.38
CA THR A 368 28.25 -4.75 15.01
C THR A 368 27.38 -4.12 13.93
N GLY A 369 26.62 -3.09 14.33
CA GLY A 369 26.02 -2.13 13.40
C GLY A 369 27.06 -1.12 12.94
N VAL A 370 27.01 -0.73 11.67
CA VAL A 370 27.81 0.38 11.13
C VAL A 370 27.00 1.15 10.09
N CYS A 371 26.58 2.35 10.46
CA CYS A 371 26.46 3.49 9.56
C CYS A 371 27.73 4.33 9.77
N GLU A 372 28.59 4.46 8.77
CA GLU A 372 29.55 5.56 8.66
C GLU A 372 29.59 6.01 7.19
N LEU A 373 29.23 7.26 6.96
CA LEU A 373 29.39 7.97 5.69
C LEU A 373 30.83 8.52 5.62
N PRO A 374 31.50 8.50 4.45
CA PRO A 374 32.78 9.18 4.29
C PRO A 374 32.61 10.71 4.28
N PRO A 375 33.63 11.46 4.73
CA PRO A 375 33.58 12.92 4.85
C PRO A 375 33.59 13.64 3.50
N GLU A 376 32.89 14.77 3.47
CA GLU A 376 32.93 15.77 2.41
C GLU A 376 34.35 16.29 2.23
N MET A 377 34.81 16.38 0.97
CA MET A 377 35.96 17.20 0.62
C MET A 377 35.45 18.46 -0.08
N GLU A 378 35.48 19.55 0.67
CA GLU A 378 35.54 20.91 0.15
C GLU A 378 36.76 21.06 -0.78
N GLY A 379 36.53 21.62 -1.95
CA GLY A 379 37.56 21.99 -2.90
C GLY A 379 37.08 23.20 -3.68
N GLU A 380 37.40 24.39 -3.16
CA GLU A 380 37.30 25.66 -3.87
C GLU A 380 38.09 25.59 -5.18
N ALA A 381 37.49 26.09 -6.27
CA ALA A 381 38.24 26.53 -7.44
C ALA A 381 37.80 27.96 -7.76
N ARG A 382 38.68 28.91 -7.43
CA ARG A 382 38.64 30.29 -7.87
C ARG A 382 39.06 30.39 -9.35
N LEU A 383 38.40 31.31 -10.04
CA LEU A 383 38.75 32.00 -11.28
C LEU A 383 40.22 31.89 -11.76
N ILE A 384 40.40 31.47 -13.01
CA ILE A 384 41.04 32.25 -14.10
C ILE A 384 40.22 32.03 -15.37
#